data_AF-A0A7S8HDL1-F1
#
_entry.id   AF-A0A7S8HDL1-F1
#
_cell.length_a   1.000
_cell.length_b   1.000
_cell.length_c   1.000
_cell.angle_alpha   90.00
_cell.angle_beta   90.00
_cell.angle_gamma   90.00
#
_symmetry.space_group_name_H-M   'P 1'
#
loop_
_entity.id
_entity.type
_entity.pdbx_description
1 polymer ?
#
loop_
_entity_poly.entity_id
_entity_poly.type
_entity_poly.pdbx_seq_one_letter_code
_entity_poly.pdbx_strand_id
1 'polypeptide(L)'
;MASKTKATKTADKDITKAAKPMKPMKPIAPSELLTTEDGFKRAFKSIRDRGASLQRSVHIAACSVLQHLEKHKDVRMVQALFVALPKSYRTNALRDWFMAFGPVTFKDNKPVYTKKGATKGKVKLTAAMDKPFWEFSPEKPYVPLNPVEALDSLIKRLNTDAEKTDRDHSALINTLTAAKQANAPATTTVQ
;
A
#
# COMPACT_ATOMS: atom_id res chain seq x y z
N MET A 1 7.03 21.31 55.39
CA MET A 1 6.55 21.25 54.00
C MET A 1 7.54 20.44 53.19
N ALA A 2 7.14 19.27 52.67
CA ALA A 2 7.98 18.46 51.78
C ALA A 2 7.06 17.75 50.78
N SER A 3 6.82 18.38 49.63
CA SER A 3 6.05 17.78 48.53
C SER A 3 7.00 17.05 47.60
N LYS A 4 6.93 15.71 47.62
CA LYS A 4 7.66 14.83 46.68
C LYS A 4 6.93 14.80 45.33
N THR A 5 7.64 15.19 44.28
CA THR A 5 7.26 15.05 42.87
C THR A 5 7.18 13.56 42.50
N LYS A 6 6.01 13.07 42.09
CA LYS A 6 5.80 11.68 41.67
C LYS A 6 5.99 11.58 40.16
N ALA A 7 7.11 11.00 39.73
CA ALA A 7 7.35 10.61 38.35
C ALA A 7 6.41 9.44 37.97
N THR A 8 5.57 9.64 36.96
CA THR A 8 4.74 8.58 36.36
C THR A 8 5.58 7.77 35.38
N LYS A 9 5.82 6.51 35.77
CA LYS A 9 6.59 5.50 35.06
C LYS A 9 5.67 4.66 34.16
N THR A 10 5.90 4.77 32.84
CA THR A 10 5.81 3.70 31.83
C THR A 10 4.44 3.07 31.53
N ALA A 11 3.80 3.55 30.45
CA ALA A 11 2.77 2.85 29.68
C ALA A 11 3.31 2.55 28.27
N ASP A 12 4.21 1.55 28.15
CA ASP A 12 4.88 1.24 26.87
C ASP A 12 4.89 -0.26 26.51
N LYS A 13 4.08 -1.09 27.19
CA LYS A 13 4.15 -2.56 27.05
C LYS A 13 3.04 -3.25 26.25
N ASP A 14 1.98 -2.55 25.82
CA ASP A 14 0.81 -3.24 25.22
C ASP A 14 0.59 -3.03 23.71
N ILE A 15 1.27 -2.09 23.06
CA ILE A 15 0.98 -1.75 21.65
C ILE A 15 1.60 -2.78 20.67
N THR A 16 2.50 -3.66 21.14
CA THR A 16 3.20 -4.65 20.30
C THR A 16 2.57 -6.04 20.29
N LYS A 17 1.45 -6.27 20.98
CA LYS A 17 0.73 -7.55 20.85
C LYS A 17 -0.01 -7.52 19.52
N ALA A 18 0.46 -8.30 18.54
CA ALA A 18 -0.11 -8.39 17.20
C ALA A 18 -1.65 -8.33 17.25
N ALA A 19 -2.22 -7.21 16.82
CA ALA A 19 -3.66 -7.06 16.72
C ALA A 19 -4.15 -8.21 15.83
N LYS A 20 -4.99 -9.09 16.39
CA LYS A 20 -5.51 -10.24 15.66
C LYS A 20 -6.20 -9.71 14.39
N PRO A 21 -5.97 -10.31 13.22
CA PRO A 21 -6.64 -9.89 12.00
C PRO A 21 -8.16 -9.87 12.22
N MET A 22 -8.86 -8.87 11.68
CA MET A 22 -10.32 -8.78 11.75
C MET A 22 -10.93 -10.14 11.39
N LYS A 23 -11.85 -10.63 12.24
CA LYS A 23 -12.60 -11.85 11.95
C LYS A 23 -13.33 -11.68 10.61
N PRO A 24 -13.40 -12.72 9.76
CA PRO A 24 -14.16 -12.65 8.52
C PRO A 24 -15.62 -12.32 8.82
N MET A 25 -16.19 -11.38 8.08
CA MET A 25 -17.60 -11.02 8.20
C MET A 25 -18.46 -12.20 7.73
N LYS A 26 -19.57 -12.45 8.41
CA LYS A 26 -20.54 -13.49 8.01
C LYS A 26 -21.08 -13.17 6.60
N PRO A 27 -21.30 -14.17 5.73
CA PRO A 27 -21.98 -13.95 4.45
C PRO A 27 -23.35 -13.29 4.63
N ILE A 28 -23.69 -12.38 3.71
CA ILE A 28 -24.97 -11.66 3.70
C ILE A 28 -26.09 -12.65 3.38
N ALA A 29 -27.20 -12.59 4.13
CA ALA A 29 -28.39 -13.39 3.83
C ALA A 29 -29.30 -12.68 2.80
N PRO A 30 -30.06 -13.41 1.95
CA PRO A 30 -30.97 -12.78 0.98
C PRO A 30 -32.02 -11.85 1.60
N SER A 31 -32.42 -12.09 2.86
CA SER A 31 -33.35 -11.25 3.62
C SER A 31 -32.78 -9.89 4.03
N GLU A 32 -31.46 -9.68 3.92
CA GLU A 32 -30.79 -8.43 4.27
C GLU A 32 -30.58 -7.52 3.04
N LEU A 33 -31.05 -7.95 1.87
CA LEU A 33 -30.98 -7.16 0.65
C LEU A 33 -31.96 -5.98 0.71
N LEU A 34 -31.47 -4.82 0.31
CA LEU A 34 -32.31 -3.64 0.13
C LEU A 34 -33.21 -3.87 -1.08
N THR A 35 -34.53 -3.73 -0.90
CA THR A 35 -35.53 -3.96 -1.95
C THR A 35 -36.25 -2.68 -2.40
N THR A 36 -36.12 -1.58 -1.65
CA THR A 36 -36.78 -0.31 -1.92
C THR A 36 -35.80 0.76 -2.40
N GLU A 37 -36.28 1.65 -3.27
CA GLU A 37 -35.48 2.75 -3.82
C GLU A 37 -34.91 3.67 -2.73
N ASP A 38 -35.73 4.03 -1.74
CA ASP A 38 -35.30 4.84 -0.60
C ASP A 38 -34.26 4.12 0.27
N GLY A 39 -34.35 2.79 0.38
CA GLY A 39 -33.36 1.96 1.03
C GLY A 39 -31.98 2.07 0.36
N PHE A 40 -31.95 2.00 -0.97
CA PHE A 40 -30.72 2.20 -1.74
C PHE A 40 -30.12 3.60 -1.56
N LYS A 41 -30.94 4.65 -1.71
CA LYS A 41 -30.47 6.05 -1.56
C LYS A 41 -29.85 6.30 -0.18
N ARG A 42 -30.49 5.81 0.89
CA ARG A 42 -29.98 5.91 2.26
C ARG A 42 -28.66 5.14 2.44
N ALA A 43 -28.59 3.93 1.90
CA ALA A 43 -27.38 3.11 1.96
C ALA A 43 -26.20 3.77 1.22
N PHE A 44 -26.42 4.29 0.00
CA PHE A 44 -25.39 4.98 -0.77
C PHE A 44 -24.86 6.21 -0.05
N LYS A 45 -25.75 7.04 0.52
CA LYS A 45 -25.36 8.19 1.33
C LYS A 45 -24.52 7.76 2.53
N SER A 46 -24.96 6.73 3.26
CA SER A 46 -24.25 6.20 4.43
C SER A 46 -22.85 5.69 4.08
N ILE A 47 -22.71 4.95 2.97
CA ILE A 47 -21.41 4.45 2.48
C ILE A 47 -20.49 5.62 2.15
N ARG A 48 -20.99 6.64 1.44
CA ARG A 48 -20.22 7.84 1.10
C ARG A 48 -19.72 8.57 2.35
N ASP A 49 -20.62 8.86 3.29
CA ASP A 49 -20.31 9.65 4.49
C ASP A 49 -19.34 8.90 5.41
N ARG A 50 -19.54 7.59 5.60
CA ARG A 50 -18.64 6.73 6.39
C ARG A 50 -17.29 6.52 5.71
N GLY A 51 -17.27 6.38 4.38
CA GLY A 51 -16.04 6.26 3.60
C GLY A 51 -15.15 7.49 3.75
N ALA A 52 -15.72 8.69 3.59
CA ALA A 52 -15.01 9.95 3.79
C ALA A 52 -14.50 10.11 5.24
N SER A 53 -15.34 9.77 6.22
CA SER A 53 -14.98 9.83 7.64
C SER A 53 -13.83 8.87 7.97
N LEU A 54 -13.87 7.63 7.46
CA LEU A 54 -12.81 6.65 7.64
C LEU A 54 -11.50 7.11 6.99
N GLN A 55 -11.56 7.63 5.76
CA GLN A 55 -10.39 8.20 5.08
C GLN A 55 -9.73 9.30 5.91
N ARG A 56 -10.52 10.24 6.44
CA ARG A 56 -10.03 11.32 7.30
C ARG A 56 -9.36 10.77 8.57
N SER A 57 -10.01 9.85 9.28
CA SER A 57 -9.47 9.26 10.51
C SER A 57 -8.14 8.55 10.25
N VAL A 58 -8.03 7.79 9.16
CA VAL A 58 -6.79 7.11 8.78
C VAL A 58 -5.70 8.12 8.40
N HIS A 59 -6.03 9.20 7.70
CA HIS A 59 -5.03 10.22 7.34
C HIS A 59 -4.48 10.95 8.57
N ILE A 60 -5.34 11.27 9.55
CA ILE A 60 -4.92 11.83 10.83
C ILE A 60 -3.98 10.85 11.55
N ALA A 61 -4.33 9.56 11.59
CA ALA A 61 -3.47 8.53 12.17
C ALA A 61 -2.13 8.43 11.42
N ALA A 62 -2.14 8.46 10.08
CA ALA A 62 -0.94 8.40 9.25
C ALA A 62 -0.01 9.59 9.49
N CYS A 63 -0.54 10.81 9.55
CA CYS A 63 0.24 12.02 9.88
C CYS A 63 0.79 11.96 11.31
N SER A 64 0.00 11.49 12.27
CA SER A 64 0.44 11.27 13.65
C SER A 64 1.59 10.26 13.74
N VAL A 65 1.50 9.17 12.97
CA VAL A 65 2.56 8.15 12.87
C VAL A 65 3.83 8.73 12.24
N LEU A 66 3.71 9.56 11.21
CA LEU A 66 4.87 10.27 10.62
C LEU A 66 5.55 11.19 11.65
N GLN A 67 4.77 11.95 12.43
CA GLN A 67 5.29 12.80 13.49
C GLN A 67 6.00 11.97 14.58
N HIS A 68 5.42 10.83 14.97
CA HIS A 68 6.03 9.90 15.92
C HIS A 68 7.34 9.33 15.37
N LEU A 69 7.38 8.97 14.09
CA LEU A 69 8.55 8.45 13.41
C LEU A 69 9.69 9.48 13.34
N GLU A 70 9.38 10.76 13.18
CA GLU A 70 10.38 11.83 13.22
C GLU A 70 11.09 11.89 14.58
N LYS A 71 10.31 11.82 15.67
CA LYS A 71 10.81 11.95 17.04
C LYS A 71 11.52 10.69 17.54
N HIS A 72 10.92 9.52 17.31
CA HIS A 72 11.34 8.27 17.93
C HIS A 72 12.00 7.29 16.96
N LYS A 73 11.92 7.52 15.65
CA LYS A 73 12.46 6.64 14.59
C LYS A 73 11.92 5.20 14.69
N ASP A 74 10.71 5.05 15.24
CA ASP A 74 10.04 3.77 15.42
C ASP A 74 9.01 3.50 14.31
N VAL A 75 9.22 2.40 13.58
CA VAL A 75 8.33 1.93 12.51
C VAL A 75 7.26 0.95 12.97
N ARG A 76 7.25 0.54 14.24
CA ARG A 76 6.22 -0.35 14.80
C ARG A 76 4.83 0.26 14.67
N MET A 77 4.70 1.58 14.86
CA MET A 77 3.43 2.30 14.70
C MET A 77 2.95 2.31 13.24
N VAL A 78 3.87 2.32 12.27
CA VAL A 78 3.52 2.15 10.85
C VAL A 78 2.93 0.76 10.64
N GLN A 79 3.59 -0.30 11.11
CA GLN A 79 3.08 -1.66 10.97
C GLN A 79 1.72 -1.84 11.66
N ALA A 80 1.56 -1.29 12.87
CA ALA A 80 0.30 -1.36 13.61
C ALA A 80 -0.85 -0.69 12.83
N LEU A 81 -0.61 0.46 12.21
CA LEU A 81 -1.58 1.11 11.34
C LEU A 81 -1.97 0.21 10.17
N PHE A 82 -1.01 -0.40 9.46
CA PHE A 82 -1.32 -1.29 8.34
C PHE A 82 -2.11 -2.54 8.73
N VAL A 83 -1.90 -3.08 9.93
CA VAL A 83 -2.67 -4.22 10.45
C VAL A 83 -4.10 -3.83 10.83
N ALA A 84 -4.30 -2.60 11.32
CA ALA A 84 -5.61 -2.10 11.73
C ALA A 84 -6.53 -1.77 10.54
N LEU A 85 -5.99 -1.61 9.33
CA LEU A 85 -6.77 -1.25 8.15
C LEU A 85 -7.56 -2.44 7.59
N PRO A 86 -8.80 -2.21 7.09
CA PRO A 86 -9.56 -3.27 6.43
C PRO A 86 -8.90 -3.65 5.10
N LYS A 87 -9.10 -4.90 4.67
CA LYS A 87 -8.53 -5.43 3.41
C LYS A 87 -8.92 -4.62 2.16
N SER A 88 -10.10 -4.00 2.16
CA SER A 88 -10.61 -3.16 1.07
C SER A 88 -9.92 -1.79 0.97
N TYR A 89 -9.07 -1.45 1.93
CA TYR A 89 -8.37 -0.16 1.93
C TYR A 89 -7.24 -0.13 0.89
N ARG A 90 -6.96 1.06 0.34
CA ARG A 90 -5.87 1.30 -0.64
C ARG A 90 -4.50 1.28 0.05
N THR A 91 -4.11 0.15 0.63
CA THR A 91 -2.88 -0.03 1.41
C THR A 91 -1.62 0.23 0.59
N ASN A 92 -1.62 -0.09 -0.71
CA ASN A 92 -0.51 0.22 -1.60
C ASN A 92 -0.30 1.74 -1.77
N ALA A 93 -1.37 2.51 -1.98
CA ALA A 93 -1.27 3.96 -2.08
C ALA A 93 -0.76 4.59 -0.77
N LEU A 94 -1.24 4.09 0.37
CA LEU A 94 -0.75 4.52 1.68
C LEU A 94 0.74 4.17 1.89
N ARG A 95 1.18 3.03 1.40
CA ARG A 95 2.60 2.61 1.44
C ARG A 95 3.48 3.56 0.65
N ASP A 96 3.10 3.84 -0.59
CA ASP A 96 3.84 4.76 -1.47
C ASP A 96 3.89 6.17 -0.85
N TRP A 97 2.77 6.60 -0.25
CA TRP A 97 2.70 7.86 0.48
C TRP A 97 3.69 7.91 1.66
N PHE A 98 3.76 6.85 2.48
CA PHE A 98 4.75 6.77 3.57
C PHE A 98 6.20 6.82 3.08
N MET A 99 6.51 6.21 1.93
CA MET A 99 7.86 6.27 1.34
C MET A 99 8.19 7.67 0.81
N ALA A 100 7.21 8.42 0.32
CA ALA A 100 7.40 9.75 -0.25
C ALA A 100 7.56 10.86 0.79
N PHE A 101 6.83 10.75 1.91
CA PHE A 101 6.78 11.78 2.96
C PHE A 101 7.51 11.41 4.26
N GLY A 102 7.86 10.14 4.45
CA GLY A 102 8.58 9.66 5.64
C GLY A 102 9.87 8.90 5.31
N PRO A 103 10.78 8.77 6.28
CA PRO A 103 12.00 7.96 6.17
C PRO A 103 11.71 6.46 6.35
N VAL A 104 10.76 5.94 5.58
CA VAL A 104 10.32 4.54 5.62
C VAL A 104 10.53 3.90 4.26
N THR A 105 11.00 2.66 4.27
CA THR A 105 10.98 1.75 3.12
C THR A 105 10.26 0.47 3.51
N PHE A 106 9.72 -0.25 2.54
CA PHE A 106 9.04 -1.53 2.81
C PHE A 106 9.84 -2.65 2.18
N LYS A 107 10.25 -3.61 3.00
CA LYS A 107 10.91 -4.85 2.57
C LYS A 107 10.02 -6.01 2.99
N ASP A 108 9.64 -6.88 2.06
CA ASP A 108 8.75 -8.02 2.31
C ASP A 108 7.45 -7.64 3.03
N ASN A 109 6.82 -6.54 2.60
CA ASN A 109 5.63 -5.93 3.22
C ASN A 109 5.79 -5.42 4.67
N LYS A 110 7.02 -5.35 5.21
CA LYS A 110 7.30 -4.80 6.54
C LYS A 110 7.96 -3.42 6.42
N PRO A 111 7.52 -2.42 7.19
CA PRO A 111 8.14 -1.11 7.21
C PRO A 111 9.50 -1.19 7.92
N VAL A 112 10.50 -0.58 7.31
CA VAL A 112 11.88 -0.48 7.78
C VAL A 112 12.29 0.98 7.73
N TYR A 113 12.81 1.48 8.85
CA TYR A 113 13.32 2.85 8.92
C TYR A 113 14.57 2.97 8.06
N THR A 114 14.63 3.97 7.18
CA THR A 114 15.82 4.26 6.39
C THR A 114 16.14 5.74 6.36
N LYS A 115 17.40 6.07 6.67
CA LYS A 115 17.92 7.44 6.52
C LYS A 115 18.32 7.75 5.06
N LYS A 116 18.42 6.73 4.20
CA LYS A 116 18.84 6.85 2.80
C LYS A 116 17.67 6.83 1.81
N GLY A 117 16.42 6.84 2.30
CA GLY A 117 15.22 6.83 1.47
C GLY A 117 14.95 8.17 0.77
N ALA A 118 13.80 8.27 0.08
CA ALA A 118 13.39 9.44 -0.71
C ALA A 118 13.38 10.76 0.09
N THR A 119 13.20 10.70 1.41
CA THR A 119 13.20 11.86 2.29
C THR A 119 14.53 12.15 2.98
N LYS A 120 15.59 11.37 2.70
CA LYS A 120 16.93 11.50 3.32
C LYS A 120 16.89 11.57 4.86
N GLY A 121 15.98 10.81 5.48
CA GLY A 121 15.87 10.73 6.94
C GLY A 121 15.02 11.82 7.60
N LYS A 122 14.45 12.77 6.84
CA LYS A 122 13.55 13.81 7.34
C LYS A 122 12.09 13.46 7.08
N VAL A 123 11.18 13.93 7.91
CA VAL A 123 9.74 13.80 7.68
C VAL A 123 9.24 15.10 7.05
N LYS A 124 8.43 14.99 5.99
CA LYS A 124 7.82 16.14 5.31
C LYS A 124 6.38 16.32 5.78
N LEU A 125 6.17 16.62 7.07
CA LEU A 125 4.86 16.58 7.71
C LEU A 125 3.86 17.57 7.11
N THR A 126 4.28 18.81 6.85
CA THR A 126 3.41 19.84 6.24
C THR A 126 2.93 19.42 4.86
N ALA A 127 3.85 19.02 3.97
CA ALA A 127 3.51 18.52 2.65
C ALA A 127 2.65 17.24 2.67
N ALA A 128 2.81 16.42 3.71
CA ALA A 128 2.02 15.21 3.92
C ALA A 128 0.57 15.54 4.30
N MET A 129 0.35 16.58 5.10
CA MET A 129 -0.99 17.06 5.48
C MET A 129 -1.73 17.69 4.29
N ASP A 130 -1.00 18.41 3.43
CA ASP A 130 -1.59 19.06 2.24
C ASP A 130 -1.92 18.07 1.12
N LYS A 131 -1.16 16.97 1.02
CA LYS A 131 -1.35 15.93 -0.01
C LYS A 131 -1.78 14.62 0.62
N PRO A 132 -3.08 14.43 0.87
CA PRO A 132 -3.56 13.21 1.48
C PRO A 132 -3.36 12.00 0.55
N PHE A 133 -3.27 10.82 1.15
CA PHE A 133 -2.89 9.60 0.43
C PHE A 133 -3.91 9.20 -0.68
N TRP A 134 -5.17 9.64 -0.59
CA TRP A 134 -6.19 9.37 -1.61
C TRP A 134 -6.00 10.19 -2.89
N GLU A 135 -5.37 11.37 -2.81
CA GLU A 135 -4.96 12.22 -3.93
C GLU A 135 -3.52 11.94 -4.39
N PHE A 136 -2.73 11.27 -3.56
CA PHE A 136 -1.32 10.98 -3.83
C PHE A 136 -1.10 9.94 -4.94
N SER A 137 -2.07 9.04 -5.14
CA SER A 137 -2.01 7.99 -6.16
C SER A 137 -3.32 7.97 -6.94
N PRO A 138 -3.55 8.93 -7.85
CA PRO A 138 -4.56 8.75 -8.88
C PRO A 138 -4.21 7.47 -9.63
N GLU A 139 -5.21 6.65 -9.92
CA GLU A 139 -4.99 5.40 -10.65
C GLU A 139 -4.17 5.73 -11.89
N LYS A 140 -3.02 5.06 -12.05
CA LYS A 140 -2.24 5.23 -13.26
C LYS A 140 -3.21 4.98 -14.42
N PRO A 141 -3.38 5.93 -15.35
CA PRO A 141 -4.32 5.76 -16.44
C PRO A 141 -4.01 4.43 -17.11
N TYR A 142 -5.05 3.71 -17.52
CA TYR A 142 -4.89 2.43 -18.18
C TYR A 142 -3.90 2.59 -19.33
N VAL A 143 -2.72 1.97 -19.19
CA VAL A 143 -1.75 1.87 -20.27
C VAL A 143 -2.10 0.59 -21.00
N PRO A 144 -2.46 0.65 -22.30
CA PRO A 144 -2.64 -0.53 -23.11
C PRO A 144 -1.44 -1.44 -22.97
N LEU A 145 -1.68 -2.74 -22.78
CA LEU A 145 -0.63 -3.73 -22.70
C LEU A 145 0.20 -3.66 -23.99
N ASN A 146 1.49 -3.28 -23.90
CA ASN A 146 2.42 -3.48 -25.00
C ASN A 146 2.90 -4.95 -24.96
N PRO A 147 2.44 -5.83 -25.86
CA PRO A 147 2.71 -7.27 -25.76
C PRO A 147 4.21 -7.57 -25.82
N VAL A 148 4.98 -6.77 -26.57
CA VAL A 148 6.43 -6.93 -26.74
C VAL A 148 7.16 -6.64 -25.44
N GLU A 149 6.82 -5.54 -24.76
CA GLU A 149 7.43 -5.18 -23.47
C GLU A 149 7.00 -6.11 -22.33
N ALA A 150 5.76 -6.61 -22.38
CA ALA A 150 5.26 -7.59 -21.42
C ALA A 150 5.99 -8.93 -21.55
N LEU A 151 6.23 -9.40 -22.77
CA LEU A 151 7.03 -10.60 -23.06
C LEU A 151 8.48 -10.41 -22.61
N ASP A 152 9.09 -9.25 -22.88
CA ASP A 152 10.45 -8.93 -22.41
C ASP A 152 10.56 -8.93 -20.88
N SER A 153 9.57 -8.35 -20.21
CA SER A 153 9.52 -8.31 -18.74
C SER A 153 9.35 -9.72 -18.15
N LEU A 154 8.60 -10.59 -18.83
CA LEU A 154 8.43 -11.98 -18.42
C LEU A 154 9.70 -12.81 -18.65
N ILE A 155 10.34 -12.69 -19.82
CA ILE A 155 11.62 -13.34 -20.13
C ILE A 155 12.69 -12.95 -19.09
N LYS A 156 12.79 -11.65 -18.75
CA LYS A 156 13.72 -11.18 -17.71
C LYS A 156 13.45 -11.81 -16.35
N ARG A 157 12.18 -11.94 -15.96
CA ARG A 157 11.81 -12.58 -14.68
C ARG A 157 12.16 -14.06 -14.68
N LEU A 158 11.94 -14.77 -15.78
CA LEU A 158 12.31 -16.19 -15.93
C LEU A 158 13.83 -16.38 -15.86
N ASN A 159 14.62 -15.50 -16.48
CA ASN A 159 16.08 -15.51 -16.36
C ASN A 159 16.52 -15.32 -14.90
N THR A 160 15.97 -14.30 -14.20
CA THR A 160 16.28 -14.07 -12.78
C THR A 160 15.81 -15.21 -11.87
N ASP A 161 14.73 -15.90 -12.22
CA ASP A 161 14.23 -17.06 -11.46
C ASP A 161 15.11 -18.29 -11.68
N ALA A 162 15.57 -18.53 -12.90
CA ALA A 162 16.52 -19.60 -13.22
C ALA A 162 17.83 -19.43 -12.42
N GLU A 163 18.36 -18.21 -12.34
CA GLU A 163 19.55 -17.88 -11.54
C GLU A 163 19.36 -18.10 -10.03
N LYS A 164 18.13 -17.97 -9.50
CA LYS A 164 17.86 -18.02 -8.05
C LYS A 164 17.35 -19.36 -7.57
N THR A 165 16.70 -20.13 -8.43
CA THR A 165 15.99 -21.36 -8.06
C THR A 165 16.56 -22.61 -8.71
N ASP A 166 17.59 -22.47 -9.55
CA ASP A 166 18.24 -23.55 -10.31
C ASP A 166 17.25 -24.37 -11.17
N ARG A 167 16.11 -23.74 -11.53
CA ARG A 167 15.10 -24.30 -12.42
C ARG A 167 15.39 -23.85 -13.85
N ASP A 168 15.51 -24.81 -14.76
CA ASP A 168 15.71 -24.52 -16.16
C ASP A 168 14.41 -24.05 -16.83
N HIS A 169 14.38 -22.77 -17.20
CA HIS A 169 13.27 -22.15 -17.95
C HIS A 169 13.63 -21.94 -19.44
N SER A 170 14.74 -22.48 -19.93
CA SER A 170 15.29 -22.18 -21.26
C SER A 170 14.30 -22.49 -22.40
N ALA A 171 13.55 -23.59 -22.30
CA ALA A 171 12.52 -23.94 -23.28
C ALA A 171 11.39 -22.88 -23.34
N LEU A 172 10.96 -22.36 -22.18
CA LEU A 172 9.94 -21.31 -22.11
C LEU A 172 10.47 -19.95 -22.56
N ILE A 173 11.73 -19.63 -22.24
CA ILE A 173 12.38 -18.40 -22.71
C ILE A 173 12.46 -18.40 -24.24
N ASN A 174 12.82 -19.53 -24.85
CA ASN A 174 12.92 -19.65 -26.30
C ASN A 174 11.56 -19.52 -26.99
N THR A 175 10.50 -20.14 -26.47
CA THR A 175 9.15 -20.01 -27.04
C THR A 175 8.61 -18.58 -26.93
N LEU A 176 8.84 -17.91 -25.80
CA LEU A 176 8.44 -16.51 -25.62
C LEU A 176 9.26 -15.56 -26.49
N THR A 177 10.54 -15.85 -26.73
CA THR A 177 11.40 -15.07 -27.63
C THR A 177 10.95 -15.22 -29.08
N ALA A 178 10.59 -16.43 -29.52
CA ALA A 178 10.03 -16.67 -30.84
C ALA A 178 8.67 -15.95 -31.01
N ALA A 179 7.80 -16.01 -30.01
CA ALA A 179 6.52 -15.29 -30.01
C ALA A 179 6.70 -13.76 -30.06
N LYS A 180 7.74 -13.23 -29.42
CA LYS A 180 8.11 -11.80 -29.51
C LYS A 180 8.52 -11.42 -30.93
N GLN A 181 9.37 -12.23 -31.58
CA GLN A 181 9.87 -11.96 -32.93
C GLN A 181 8.75 -12.05 -33.99
N ALA A 182 7.82 -13.00 -33.83
CA ALA A 182 6.67 -13.16 -34.73
C ALA A 182 5.69 -11.97 -34.69
N ASN A 183 5.71 -11.17 -33.61
CA ASN A 183 4.81 -10.04 -33.40
C ASN A 183 5.48 -8.66 -33.56
N ALA A 184 6.71 -8.63 -34.10
CA ALA A 184 7.36 -7.38 -34.48
C ALA A 184 6.65 -6.80 -35.72
N PRO A 185 6.19 -5.53 -35.71
CA PRO A 185 5.50 -4.95 -36.86
C PRO A 185 6.45 -4.95 -38.06
N ALA A 186 6.02 -5.62 -39.13
CA ALA A 186 6.71 -5.60 -40.42
C ALA A 186 6.94 -4.14 -40.81
N THR A 187 8.21 -3.77 -40.92
CA THR A 187 8.63 -2.46 -41.43
C THR A 187 8.10 -2.36 -42.85
N THR A 188 7.00 -1.62 -43.05
CA THR A 188 6.50 -1.27 -44.38
C THR A 188 7.51 -0.34 -45.02
N THR A 189 8.53 -0.91 -45.66
CA THR A 189 9.33 -0.22 -46.66
C THR A 189 8.42 -0.01 -47.87
N VAL A 190 7.80 1.16 -47.94
CA VAL A 190 7.18 1.65 -49.18
C VAL A 190 8.32 2.05 -50.11
N GLN A 191 8.49 1.27 -51.18
CA GLN A 191 9.19 1.72 -52.40
C GLN A 191 8.16 2.28 -53.38
#